data_AF-A0A926SI03-F1
#
_entry.id   AF-A0A926SI03-F1
#
_cell.length_a   1.000
_cell.length_b   1.000
_cell.length_c   1.000
_cell.angle_alpha   90.00
_cell.angle_beta   90.00
_cell.angle_gamma   90.00
#
_symmetry.space_group_name_H-M   'P 1'
#
loop_
_entity.id
_entity.type
_entity.pdbx_description
1 polymer ?
#
loop_
_entity_poly.entity_id
_entity_poly.type
_entity_poly.pdbx_seq_one_letter_code
_entity_poly.pdbx_strand_id
1 'polypeptide(L)'
;MKRADRGSESRDNERKYPQSQKQEPLSTHELRQQLSTVRVQRDEWQELAKVKEQEAEETHCLYLEEQRKHQTSLTLYQEAQQQYQATLTQYEEVQVQARSYLIQYKEAQNQAKSYFTQYQEAQSQIQSYSMLYQEAQTHFESYLALYESEKTKNDQLSVKFEQIQAERDRYLTLYNESQNELKFERRSKAGIKGWETRRKRENERLKQEIGEMTVLLRDSLERKDEAIDSLYVVAERMDRIQRLVDSVDEDSTTNPVGMIQKLQRIWQAVKEILAE
;
A
#
# COMPACT_ATOMS: atom_id res chain seq x y z
N MET A 1 42.91 129.66 -26.45
CA MET A 1 42.56 130.42 -25.22
C MET A 1 41.03 130.50 -25.16
N LYS A 2 40.41 129.85 -24.17
CA LYS A 2 39.72 130.49 -23.03
C LYS A 2 38.63 131.47 -23.50
N ARG A 3 37.37 131.03 -23.46
CA ARG A 3 36.43 131.17 -22.31
C ARG A 3 35.89 132.59 -22.22
N ALA A 4 34.64 132.75 -22.65
CA ALA A 4 33.71 133.84 -22.34
C ALA A 4 32.33 133.35 -22.84
N ASP A 5 31.21 133.62 -22.22
CA ASP A 5 30.94 134.03 -20.85
C ASP A 5 29.46 133.73 -20.59
N ARG A 6 29.10 133.77 -19.33
CA ARG A 6 27.78 133.46 -18.77
C ARG A 6 26.65 134.25 -19.43
N GLY A 7 25.61 133.54 -19.87
CA GLY A 7 24.34 134.11 -20.35
C GLY A 7 23.13 133.43 -19.70
N SER A 8 22.66 134.02 -18.61
CA SER A 8 21.30 134.05 -18.02
C SER A 8 20.33 132.85 -18.17
N GLU A 9 19.84 132.40 -17.01
CA GLU A 9 18.76 131.43 -16.72
C GLU A 9 17.35 131.79 -17.25
N SER A 10 17.24 132.45 -18.40
CA SER A 10 15.95 132.97 -18.90
C SER A 10 15.52 132.46 -20.29
N ARG A 11 16.22 131.49 -20.88
CA ARG A 11 15.92 131.02 -22.27
C ARG A 11 15.45 129.56 -22.44
N ASP A 12 15.56 128.70 -21.43
CA ASP A 12 15.07 127.30 -21.55
C ASP A 12 13.61 127.08 -21.13
N ASN A 13 12.92 128.13 -20.71
CA ASN A 13 11.49 128.08 -20.37
C ASN A 13 10.56 128.04 -21.60
N GLU A 14 11.09 128.21 -22.82
CA GLU A 14 10.30 128.27 -24.06
C GLU A 14 10.11 126.90 -24.76
N ARG A 15 10.80 125.84 -24.31
CA ARG A 15 10.59 124.47 -24.83
C ARG A 15 9.59 123.64 -24.02
N LYS A 16 9.29 124.03 -22.77
CA LYS A 16 8.35 123.29 -21.90
C LYS A 16 6.90 123.75 -22.01
N TYR A 17 6.64 124.94 -22.56
CA TYR A 17 5.30 125.45 -22.80
C TYR A 17 5.30 126.24 -24.12
N PRO A 18 4.83 125.68 -25.25
CA PRO A 18 4.57 126.50 -26.41
C PRO A 18 3.53 127.55 -26.01
N GLN A 19 3.86 128.84 -26.10
CA GLN A 19 2.88 129.90 -25.98
C GLN A 19 1.78 129.64 -27.01
N SER A 20 0.60 129.28 -26.54
CA SER A 20 -0.59 129.19 -27.36
C SER A 20 -0.80 130.55 -28.02
N GLN A 21 -0.57 130.63 -29.32
CA GLN A 21 -1.16 131.68 -30.15
C GLN A 21 -2.63 131.76 -29.72
N LYS A 22 -3.06 132.92 -29.22
CA LYS A 22 -4.47 133.18 -28.95
C LYS A 22 -5.17 133.08 -30.30
N GLN A 23 -5.72 131.91 -30.60
CA GLN A 23 -6.67 131.73 -31.66
C GLN A 23 -7.78 132.75 -31.43
N GLU A 24 -8.04 133.58 -32.42
CA GLU A 24 -9.23 134.41 -32.46
C GLU A 24 -10.45 133.52 -32.16
N PRO A 25 -11.46 134.01 -31.41
CA PRO A 25 -12.61 133.21 -31.08
C PRO A 25 -13.22 132.68 -32.37
N LEU A 26 -13.15 131.36 -32.55
CA LEU A 26 -13.76 130.65 -33.67
C LEU A 26 -15.14 131.25 -33.94
N SER A 27 -15.42 131.53 -35.21
CA SER A 27 -16.73 131.95 -35.65
C SER A 27 -17.77 131.02 -35.04
N THR A 28 -18.87 131.57 -34.53
CA THR A 28 -19.94 130.79 -33.84
C THR A 28 -20.40 129.55 -34.62
N HIS A 29 -20.21 129.55 -35.94
CA HIS A 29 -20.46 128.42 -36.83
C HIS A 29 -19.41 127.30 -36.71
N GLU A 30 -18.10 127.62 -36.69
CA GLU A 30 -17.01 126.64 -36.59
C GLU A 30 -16.97 125.96 -35.22
N LEU A 31 -17.28 126.73 -34.16
CA LEU A 31 -17.42 126.23 -32.79
C LEU A 31 -18.60 125.24 -32.67
N ARG A 32 -19.71 125.51 -33.38
CA ARG A 32 -20.85 124.57 -33.48
C ARG A 32 -20.47 123.32 -34.26
N GLN A 33 -19.71 123.44 -35.33
CA GLN A 33 -19.26 122.31 -36.14
C GLN A 33 -18.30 121.41 -35.34
N GLN A 34 -17.34 121.99 -34.61
CA GLN A 34 -16.46 121.25 -33.70
C GLN A 34 -17.21 120.62 -32.52
N LEU A 35 -18.18 121.31 -31.92
CA LEU A 35 -19.05 120.72 -30.90
C LEU A 35 -19.89 119.57 -31.46
N SER A 36 -20.35 119.68 -32.70
CA SER A 36 -21.11 118.61 -33.36
C SER A 36 -20.23 117.39 -33.64
N THR A 37 -19.00 117.57 -34.13
CA THR A 37 -18.06 116.46 -34.37
C THR A 37 -17.59 115.82 -33.07
N VAL A 38 -17.31 116.61 -32.02
CA VAL A 38 -16.94 116.09 -30.69
C VAL A 38 -18.10 115.34 -30.04
N ARG A 39 -19.35 115.77 -30.22
CA ARG A 39 -20.53 115.03 -29.74
C ARG A 39 -20.72 113.71 -30.49
N VAL A 40 -20.60 113.73 -31.82
CA VAL A 40 -20.66 112.51 -32.64
C VAL A 40 -19.53 111.55 -32.25
N GLN A 41 -18.30 112.03 -32.10
CA GLN A 41 -17.19 111.21 -31.63
C GLN A 41 -17.42 110.68 -30.22
N ARG A 42 -17.92 111.48 -29.28
CA ARG A 42 -18.28 111.01 -27.93
C ARG A 42 -19.32 109.89 -28.00
N ASP A 43 -20.35 110.06 -28.82
CA ASP A 43 -21.43 109.08 -28.95
C ASP A 43 -20.91 107.81 -29.64
N GLU A 44 -20.05 107.92 -30.66
CA GLU A 44 -19.32 106.81 -31.28
C GLU A 44 -18.42 106.08 -30.27
N TRP A 45 -17.67 106.81 -29.44
CA TRP A 45 -16.83 106.24 -28.38
C TRP A 45 -17.65 105.59 -27.27
N GLN A 46 -18.84 106.13 -26.94
CA GLN A 46 -19.75 105.52 -25.98
C GLN A 46 -20.36 104.22 -26.52
N GLU A 47 -20.76 104.19 -27.78
CA GLU A 47 -21.27 102.95 -28.41
C GLU A 47 -20.14 101.91 -28.56
N LEU A 48 -18.94 102.33 -28.98
CA LEU A 48 -17.76 101.45 -28.99
C LEU A 48 -17.41 100.90 -27.60
N ALA A 49 -17.51 101.73 -26.56
CA ALA A 49 -17.25 101.29 -25.19
C ALA A 49 -18.28 100.25 -24.74
N LYS A 50 -19.58 100.45 -25.02
CA LYS A 50 -20.64 99.47 -24.71
C LYS A 50 -20.45 98.15 -25.46
N VAL A 51 -20.13 98.20 -26.75
CA VAL A 51 -19.85 97.00 -27.56
C VAL A 51 -18.63 96.26 -27.00
N LYS A 52 -17.57 96.97 -26.62
CA LYS A 52 -16.37 96.37 -26.01
C LYS A 52 -16.64 95.79 -24.62
N GLU A 53 -17.51 96.43 -23.85
CA GLU A 53 -17.95 95.93 -22.54
C GLU A 53 -18.76 94.64 -22.70
N GLN A 54 -19.71 94.60 -23.64
CA GLN A 54 -20.46 93.39 -23.97
C GLN A 54 -19.56 92.26 -24.49
N GLU A 55 -18.61 92.54 -25.39
CA GLU A 55 -17.62 91.56 -25.85
C GLU A 55 -16.75 91.03 -24.68
N ALA A 56 -16.38 91.89 -23.73
CA ALA A 56 -15.62 91.50 -22.55
C ALA A 56 -16.45 90.63 -21.59
N GLU A 57 -17.73 90.93 -21.42
CA GLU A 57 -18.66 90.12 -20.61
C GLU A 57 -18.90 88.74 -21.24
N GLU A 58 -19.12 88.68 -22.56
CA GLU A 58 -19.31 87.42 -23.29
C GLU A 58 -18.06 86.54 -23.22
N THR A 59 -16.88 87.13 -23.44
CA THR A 59 -15.61 86.39 -23.34
C THR A 59 -15.33 85.92 -21.91
N HIS A 60 -15.69 86.71 -20.89
CA HIS A 60 -15.59 86.30 -19.50
C HIS A 60 -16.56 85.15 -19.16
N CYS A 61 -17.80 85.19 -19.65
CA CYS A 61 -18.77 84.11 -19.48
C CYS A 61 -18.28 82.81 -20.12
N LEU A 62 -17.79 82.87 -21.37
CA LEU A 62 -17.21 81.71 -22.06
C LEU A 62 -16.01 81.13 -21.30
N TYR A 63 -15.14 81.99 -20.76
CA TYR A 63 -14.01 81.55 -19.94
C TYR A 63 -14.46 80.78 -18.68
N LEU A 64 -15.48 81.29 -17.97
CA LEU A 64 -16.03 80.63 -16.78
C LEU A 64 -16.70 79.29 -17.14
N GLU A 65 -17.38 79.20 -18.27
CA GLU A 65 -17.97 77.95 -18.75
C GLU A 65 -16.90 76.91 -19.07
N GLU A 66 -15.83 77.28 -19.78
CA GLU A 66 -14.71 76.39 -20.06
C GLU A 66 -14.01 75.95 -18.77
N GLN A 67 -13.84 76.85 -17.80
CA GLN A 67 -13.29 76.48 -16.49
C GLN A 67 -14.18 75.45 -15.76
N ARG A 68 -15.51 75.62 -15.81
CA ARG A 68 -16.45 74.64 -15.24
C ARG A 68 -16.37 73.30 -15.97
N LYS A 69 -16.33 73.30 -17.30
CA LYS A 69 -16.17 72.07 -18.10
C LYS A 69 -14.89 71.33 -17.72
N HIS A 70 -13.77 72.05 -17.60
CA HIS A 70 -12.50 71.47 -17.15
C HIS A 70 -12.59 70.87 -15.75
N GLN A 71 -13.22 71.57 -14.79
CA GLN A 71 -13.43 71.04 -13.45
C GLN A 71 -14.29 69.77 -13.47
N THR A 72 -15.40 69.76 -14.22
CA THR A 72 -16.25 68.57 -14.33
C THR A 72 -15.55 67.39 -15.02
N SER A 73 -14.71 67.66 -16.02
CA SER A 73 -13.91 66.62 -16.68
C SER A 73 -12.90 66.00 -15.70
N LEU A 74 -12.27 66.84 -14.88
CA LEU A 74 -11.32 66.40 -13.87
C LEU A 74 -11.98 65.56 -12.77
N THR A 75 -13.18 65.92 -12.31
CA THR A 75 -13.92 65.11 -11.33
C THR A 75 -14.35 63.76 -11.91
N LEU A 76 -14.88 63.74 -13.15
CA LEU A 76 -15.26 62.49 -13.82
C LEU A 76 -14.06 61.56 -14.02
N TYR A 77 -12.89 62.11 -14.37
CA TYR A 77 -11.66 61.33 -14.48
C TYR A 77 -11.24 60.71 -13.13
N GLN A 78 -11.31 61.49 -12.05
CA GLN A 78 -11.02 60.99 -10.70
C GLN A 78 -11.99 59.89 -10.27
N GLU A 79 -13.29 60.07 -10.52
CA GLU A 79 -14.31 59.05 -10.24
C GLU A 79 -14.06 57.76 -11.03
N ALA A 80 -13.74 57.87 -12.32
CA ALA A 80 -13.39 56.71 -13.15
C ALA A 80 -12.14 55.99 -12.62
N GLN A 81 -11.13 56.74 -12.16
CA GLN A 81 -9.92 56.17 -11.57
C GLN A 81 -10.23 55.42 -10.26
N GLN A 82 -11.11 55.98 -9.41
CA GLN A 82 -11.56 55.31 -8.18
C GLN A 82 -12.34 54.03 -8.48
N GLN A 83 -13.25 54.06 -9.45
CA GLN A 83 -14.01 52.88 -9.88
C GLN A 83 -13.10 51.78 -10.42
N TYR A 84 -12.10 52.16 -11.22
CA TYR A 84 -11.10 51.22 -11.73
C TYR A 84 -10.32 50.56 -10.58
N GLN A 85 -9.85 51.37 -9.61
CA GLN A 85 -9.15 50.85 -8.43
C GLN A 85 -10.04 49.91 -7.62
N ALA A 86 -11.30 50.27 -7.37
CA ALA A 86 -12.24 49.41 -6.66
C ALA A 86 -12.45 48.07 -7.37
N THR A 87 -12.60 48.10 -8.69
CA THR A 87 -12.77 46.87 -9.50
C THR A 87 -11.52 45.99 -9.43
N LEU A 88 -10.33 46.59 -9.44
CA LEU A 88 -9.07 45.89 -9.34
C LEU A 88 -8.92 45.21 -7.97
N THR A 89 -9.27 45.90 -6.88
CA THR A 89 -9.26 45.31 -5.53
C THR A 89 -10.24 44.14 -5.40
N GLN A 90 -11.46 44.26 -5.94
CA GLN A 90 -12.43 43.15 -5.93
C GLN A 90 -11.91 41.93 -6.71
N TYR A 91 -11.24 42.16 -7.85
CA TYR A 91 -10.65 41.08 -8.62
C TYR A 91 -9.54 40.36 -7.85
N GLU A 92 -8.69 41.09 -7.15
CA GLU A 92 -7.64 40.51 -6.29
C GLU A 92 -8.24 39.70 -5.14
N GLU A 93 -9.28 40.20 -4.48
CA GLU A 93 -10.00 39.48 -3.42
C GLU A 93 -10.58 38.15 -3.93
N VAL A 94 -11.24 38.17 -5.09
CA VAL A 94 -11.78 36.96 -5.71
C VAL A 94 -10.67 35.97 -6.07
N GLN A 95 -9.51 36.44 -6.55
CA GLN A 95 -8.36 35.56 -6.79
C GLN A 95 -7.86 34.90 -5.51
N VAL A 96 -7.74 35.67 -4.41
CA VAL A 96 -7.30 35.13 -3.11
C VAL A 96 -8.31 34.10 -2.61
N GLN A 97 -9.61 34.38 -2.71
CA GLN A 97 -10.65 33.42 -2.35
C GLN A 97 -10.57 32.14 -3.18
N ALA A 98 -10.43 32.25 -4.51
CA ALA A 98 -10.29 31.09 -5.38
C ALA A 98 -9.07 30.23 -5.03
N ARG A 99 -7.93 30.86 -4.71
CA ARG A 99 -6.74 30.14 -4.23
C ARG A 99 -7.00 29.44 -2.91
N SER A 100 -7.70 30.09 -1.97
CA SER A 100 -8.04 29.49 -0.68
C SER A 100 -8.94 28.26 -0.83
N TYR A 101 -9.97 28.32 -1.69
CA TYR A 101 -10.83 27.17 -1.99
C TYR A 101 -10.04 26.01 -2.60
N LEU A 102 -9.09 26.31 -3.50
CA LEU A 102 -8.26 25.29 -4.12
C LEU A 102 -7.36 24.57 -3.10
N ILE A 103 -6.85 25.29 -2.10
CA ILE A 103 -6.08 24.73 -0.99
C ILE A 103 -6.98 23.80 -0.15
N GLN A 104 -8.14 24.30 0.29
CA GLN A 104 -9.10 23.51 1.08
C GLN A 104 -9.53 22.23 0.35
N TYR A 105 -9.77 22.32 -0.96
CA TYR A 105 -10.11 21.16 -1.79
C TYR A 105 -8.99 20.11 -1.79
N LYS A 106 -7.72 20.55 -1.94
CA LYS A 106 -6.56 19.64 -1.89
C LYS A 106 -6.40 18.99 -0.52
N GLU A 107 -6.62 19.75 0.55
CA GLU A 107 -6.59 19.23 1.92
C GLU A 107 -7.67 18.17 2.13
N ALA A 108 -8.91 18.44 1.73
CA ALA A 108 -10.01 17.47 1.79
C ALA A 108 -9.71 16.21 0.96
N GLN A 109 -9.10 16.36 -0.23
CA GLN A 109 -8.69 15.23 -1.05
C GLN A 109 -7.61 14.38 -0.35
N ASN A 110 -6.64 15.01 0.32
CA ASN A 110 -5.60 14.30 1.06
C ASN A 110 -6.16 13.60 2.30
N GLN A 111 -7.09 14.23 3.01
CA GLN A 111 -7.80 13.61 4.13
C GLN A 111 -8.59 12.38 3.68
N ALA A 112 -9.34 12.47 2.57
CA ALA A 112 -10.06 11.34 2.02
C ALA A 112 -9.14 10.16 1.66
N LYS A 113 -7.96 10.45 1.07
CA LYS A 113 -6.94 9.43 0.81
C LYS A 113 -6.41 8.79 2.11
N SER A 114 -6.16 9.59 3.13
CA SER A 114 -5.70 9.09 4.43
C SER A 114 -6.73 8.16 5.08
N TYR A 115 -8.00 8.55 5.09
CA TYR A 115 -9.08 7.69 5.60
C TYR A 115 -9.21 6.39 4.81
N PHE A 116 -9.05 6.45 3.48
CA PHE A 116 -9.08 5.26 2.65
C PHE A 116 -7.95 4.29 2.99
N THR A 117 -6.72 4.79 3.20
CA THR A 117 -5.59 3.95 3.64
C THR A 117 -5.85 3.31 5.00
N GLN A 118 -6.33 4.09 5.99
CA GLN A 118 -6.65 3.56 7.31
C GLN A 118 -7.73 2.47 7.25
N TYR A 119 -8.73 2.66 6.39
CA TYR A 119 -9.77 1.65 6.17
C TYR A 119 -9.19 0.35 5.59
N GLN A 120 -8.28 0.44 4.60
CA GLN A 120 -7.61 -0.74 4.05
C GLN A 120 -6.76 -1.47 5.10
N GLU A 121 -6.00 -0.73 5.91
CA GLU A 121 -5.20 -1.32 7.00
C GLU A 121 -6.09 -2.05 8.01
N ALA A 122 -7.19 -1.44 8.44
CA ALA A 122 -8.15 -2.07 9.34
C ALA A 122 -8.75 -3.35 8.72
N GLN A 123 -9.06 -3.33 7.42
CA GLN A 123 -9.56 -4.50 6.72
C GLN A 123 -8.52 -5.64 6.69
N SER A 124 -7.25 -5.33 6.42
CA SER A 124 -6.16 -6.31 6.47
C SER A 124 -5.95 -6.87 7.88
N GLN A 125 -6.07 -6.04 8.92
CA GLN A 125 -5.99 -6.50 10.31
C GLN A 125 -7.12 -7.47 10.65
N ILE A 126 -8.36 -7.17 10.26
CA ILE A 126 -9.51 -8.07 10.47
C ILE A 126 -9.28 -9.42 9.79
N GLN A 127 -8.75 -9.43 8.56
CA GLN A 127 -8.42 -10.67 7.85
C GLN A 127 -7.35 -11.47 8.60
N SER A 128 -6.30 -10.82 9.09
CA SER A 128 -5.26 -11.46 9.90
C SER A 128 -5.81 -12.07 11.18
N TYR A 129 -6.66 -11.35 11.92
CA TYR A 129 -7.31 -11.88 13.13
C TYR A 129 -8.21 -13.08 12.83
N SER A 130 -8.95 -13.02 11.71
CA SER A 130 -9.78 -14.15 11.27
C SER A 130 -8.95 -15.40 11.00
N MET A 131 -7.79 -15.27 10.37
CA MET A 131 -6.88 -16.39 10.11
C MET A 131 -6.34 -16.98 11.41
N LEU A 132 -5.85 -16.14 12.33
CA LEU A 132 -5.36 -16.60 13.63
C LEU A 132 -6.43 -17.32 14.44
N TYR A 133 -7.67 -16.84 14.38
CA TYR A 133 -8.79 -17.50 15.05
C TYR A 133 -9.07 -18.89 14.45
N GLN A 134 -9.04 -19.02 13.13
CA GLN A 134 -9.20 -20.32 12.46
C GLN A 134 -8.06 -21.28 12.80
N GLU A 135 -6.82 -20.80 12.83
CA GLU A 135 -5.65 -21.60 13.25
C GLU A 135 -5.81 -22.06 14.70
N ALA A 136 -6.19 -21.17 15.62
CA ALA A 136 -6.43 -21.54 17.01
C ALA A 136 -7.55 -22.59 17.15
N GLN A 137 -8.60 -22.49 16.34
CA GLN A 137 -9.67 -23.48 16.31
C GLN A 137 -9.19 -24.85 15.83
N THR A 138 -8.42 -24.91 14.74
CA THR A 138 -7.89 -26.20 14.24
C THR A 138 -6.91 -26.82 15.22
N HIS A 139 -6.07 -26.02 15.88
CA HIS A 139 -5.21 -26.49 16.96
C HIS A 139 -6.01 -27.06 18.13
N PHE A 140 -7.07 -26.39 18.57
CA PHE A 140 -7.94 -26.88 19.63
C PHE A 140 -8.61 -28.21 19.27
N GLU A 141 -9.14 -28.33 18.06
CA GLU A 141 -9.72 -29.58 17.54
C GLU A 141 -8.69 -30.71 17.52
N SER A 142 -7.46 -30.43 17.07
CA SER A 142 -6.38 -31.43 17.08
C SER A 142 -6.02 -31.89 18.49
N TYR A 143 -6.01 -30.97 19.46
CA TYR A 143 -5.68 -31.27 20.85
C TYR A 143 -6.77 -32.13 21.50
N LEU A 144 -8.04 -31.85 21.22
CA LEU A 144 -9.15 -32.68 21.65
C LEU A 144 -9.04 -34.11 21.12
N ALA A 145 -8.72 -34.28 19.83
CA ALA A 145 -8.55 -35.61 19.24
C ALA A 145 -7.40 -36.40 19.90
N LEU A 146 -6.28 -35.73 20.20
CA LEU A 146 -5.17 -36.34 20.93
C LEU A 146 -5.57 -36.74 22.35
N TYR A 147 -6.29 -35.86 23.05
CA TYR A 147 -6.80 -36.14 24.39
C TYR A 147 -7.74 -37.35 24.41
N GLU A 148 -8.67 -37.44 23.45
CA GLU A 148 -9.57 -38.60 23.32
C GLU A 148 -8.79 -39.88 23.03
N SER A 149 -7.79 -39.83 22.15
CA SER A 149 -6.90 -40.97 21.87
C SER A 149 -6.18 -41.44 23.14
N GLU A 150 -5.57 -40.54 23.90
CA GLU A 150 -4.89 -40.89 25.16
C GLU A 150 -5.87 -41.44 26.21
N LYS A 151 -7.07 -40.87 26.30
CA LYS A 151 -8.13 -41.39 27.17
C LYS A 151 -8.47 -42.84 26.82
N THR A 152 -8.66 -43.15 25.54
CA THR A 152 -8.94 -44.54 25.11
C THR A 152 -7.79 -45.50 25.42
N LYS A 153 -6.53 -45.07 25.24
CA LYS A 153 -5.36 -45.89 25.61
C LYS A 153 -5.32 -46.15 27.12
N ASN A 154 -5.62 -45.14 27.93
CA ASN A 154 -5.66 -45.28 29.37
C ASN A 154 -6.78 -46.23 29.83
N ASP A 155 -7.95 -46.18 29.19
CA ASP A 155 -9.05 -47.11 29.46
C ASP A 155 -8.62 -48.56 29.12
N GLN A 156 -7.94 -48.76 27.99
CA GLN A 156 -7.39 -50.08 27.62
C GLN A 156 -6.33 -50.58 28.61
N LEU A 157 -5.44 -49.70 29.07
CA LEU A 157 -4.43 -50.03 30.08
C LEU A 157 -5.08 -50.42 31.40
N SER A 158 -6.15 -49.72 31.80
CA SER A 158 -6.92 -50.03 33.01
C SER A 158 -7.53 -51.43 32.94
N VAL A 159 -8.15 -51.79 31.81
CA VAL A 159 -8.68 -53.16 31.59
C VAL A 159 -7.57 -54.21 31.66
N LYS A 160 -6.42 -53.98 31.02
CA LYS A 160 -5.28 -54.92 31.09
C LYS A 160 -4.75 -55.08 32.51
N PHE A 161 -4.72 -53.99 33.28
CA PHE A 161 -4.30 -54.03 34.67
C PHE A 161 -5.24 -54.88 35.53
N GLU A 162 -6.55 -54.72 35.36
CA GLU A 162 -7.56 -55.56 36.03
C GLU A 162 -7.42 -57.04 35.67
N GLN A 163 -7.16 -57.36 34.39
CA GLN A 163 -6.92 -58.73 33.93
C GLN A 163 -5.68 -59.34 34.62
N ILE A 164 -4.57 -58.61 34.64
CA ILE A 164 -3.33 -59.07 35.30
C ILE A 164 -3.56 -59.27 36.81
N GLN A 165 -4.34 -58.39 37.45
CA GLN A 165 -4.71 -58.57 38.86
C GLN A 165 -5.52 -59.85 39.07
N ALA A 166 -6.54 -60.10 38.24
CA ALA A 166 -7.33 -61.32 38.32
C ALA A 166 -6.49 -62.59 38.08
N GLU A 167 -5.57 -62.56 37.12
CA GLU A 167 -4.63 -63.66 36.87
C GLU A 167 -3.70 -63.89 38.07
N ARG A 168 -3.14 -62.83 38.64
CA ARG A 168 -2.31 -62.91 39.86
C ARG A 168 -3.09 -63.57 41.00
N ASP A 169 -4.32 -63.14 41.25
CA ASP A 169 -5.16 -63.69 42.33
C ASP A 169 -5.48 -65.18 42.08
N ARG A 170 -5.71 -65.55 40.82
CA ARG A 170 -5.84 -66.95 40.41
C ARG A 170 -4.57 -67.76 40.68
N TYR A 171 -3.39 -67.24 40.29
CA TYR A 171 -2.11 -67.90 40.56
C TYR A 171 -1.85 -68.05 42.06
N LEU A 172 -2.15 -67.04 42.87
CA LEU A 172 -2.04 -67.10 44.32
C LEU A 172 -2.96 -68.18 44.91
N THR A 173 -4.17 -68.31 44.39
CA THR A 173 -5.13 -69.35 44.80
C THR A 173 -4.57 -70.75 44.48
N LEU A 174 -4.16 -70.99 43.23
CA LEU A 174 -3.56 -72.27 42.80
C LEU A 174 -2.30 -72.62 43.60
N TYR A 175 -1.45 -71.63 43.88
CA TYR A 175 -0.26 -71.81 44.69
C TYR A 175 -0.61 -72.28 46.12
N ASN A 176 -1.57 -71.61 46.76
CA ASN A 176 -2.03 -71.97 48.10
C ASN A 176 -2.67 -73.36 48.14
N GLU A 177 -3.47 -73.71 47.13
CA GLU A 177 -4.06 -75.05 46.98
C GLU A 177 -2.96 -76.11 46.86
N SER A 178 -1.98 -75.92 45.97
CA SER A 178 -0.85 -76.85 45.81
C SER A 178 -0.02 -77.00 47.09
N GLN A 179 0.22 -75.91 47.83
CA GLN A 179 0.88 -75.96 49.13
C GLN A 179 0.07 -76.79 50.15
N ASN A 180 -1.26 -76.67 50.14
CA ASN A 180 -2.12 -77.43 51.03
C ASN A 180 -2.17 -78.92 50.65
N GLU A 181 -2.25 -79.24 49.36
CA GLU A 181 -2.16 -80.62 48.86
C GLU A 181 -0.83 -81.27 49.27
N LEU A 182 0.30 -80.58 49.07
CA LEU A 182 1.61 -81.07 49.49
C LEU A 182 1.67 -81.32 51.01
N LYS A 183 1.09 -80.43 51.82
CA LYS A 183 1.01 -80.62 53.28
C LYS A 183 0.15 -81.84 53.62
N PHE A 184 -0.97 -82.05 52.94
CA PHE A 184 -1.84 -83.20 53.13
C PHE A 184 -1.14 -84.51 52.75
N GLU A 185 -0.50 -84.56 51.58
CA GLU A 185 0.24 -85.72 51.11
C GLU A 185 1.41 -86.08 52.03
N ARG A 186 2.15 -85.09 52.53
CA ARG A 186 3.23 -85.30 53.53
C ARG A 186 2.72 -85.87 54.85
N ARG A 187 1.48 -85.57 55.23
CA ARG A 187 0.84 -86.13 56.44
C ARG A 187 0.30 -87.54 56.24
N SER A 188 0.09 -87.97 54.99
CA SER A 188 -0.39 -89.32 54.67
C SER A 188 0.77 -90.30 54.44
N LYS A 189 0.81 -91.43 55.16
CA LYS A 189 1.82 -92.50 54.95
C LYS A 189 1.76 -93.14 53.56
N ALA A 190 0.61 -93.10 52.88
CA ALA A 190 0.49 -93.53 51.48
C ALA A 190 0.98 -92.45 50.49
N GLY A 191 0.99 -91.18 50.92
CA GLY A 191 1.39 -90.03 50.11
C GLY A 191 2.90 -89.99 49.84
N ILE A 192 3.75 -90.33 50.80
CA ILE A 192 5.21 -90.25 50.65
C ILE A 192 5.73 -91.13 49.49
N LYS A 193 5.30 -92.40 49.43
CA LYS A 193 5.69 -93.32 48.36
C LYS A 193 4.97 -93.04 47.02
N GLY A 194 3.71 -92.60 47.09
CA GLY A 194 2.91 -92.25 45.92
C GLY A 194 3.35 -90.94 45.24
N TRP A 195 3.83 -89.97 46.01
CA TRP A 195 4.34 -88.68 45.52
C TRP A 195 5.65 -88.86 44.75
N GLU A 196 6.58 -89.65 45.28
CA GLU A 196 7.84 -89.93 44.59
C GLU A 196 7.61 -90.66 43.26
N THR A 197 6.63 -91.57 43.23
CA THR A 197 6.24 -92.28 42.00
C THR A 197 5.52 -91.38 40.99
N ARG A 198 4.64 -90.47 41.44
CA ARG A 198 3.96 -89.51 40.55
C ARG A 198 4.92 -88.44 40.04
N ARG A 199 5.76 -87.86 40.90
CA ARG A 199 6.78 -86.88 40.51
C ARG A 199 7.77 -87.44 39.50
N LYS A 200 8.18 -88.70 39.66
CA LYS A 200 9.04 -89.38 38.68
C LYS A 200 8.34 -89.55 37.33
N ARG A 201 7.06 -89.93 37.31
CA ARG A 201 6.25 -90.03 36.08
C ARG A 201 6.03 -88.67 35.40
N GLU A 202 5.72 -87.63 36.18
CA GLU A 202 5.51 -86.27 35.66
C GLU A 202 6.81 -85.73 35.03
N ASN A 203 7.95 -85.92 35.70
CA ASN A 203 9.25 -85.54 35.13
C ASN A 203 9.60 -86.32 33.87
N GLU A 204 9.25 -87.60 33.79
CA GLU A 204 9.47 -88.40 32.58
C GLU A 204 8.61 -87.88 31.41
N ARG A 205 7.35 -87.52 31.68
CA ARG A 205 6.45 -86.92 30.70
C ARG A 205 6.97 -85.57 30.21
N LEU A 206 7.39 -84.69 31.11
CA LEU A 206 7.96 -83.39 30.75
C LEU A 206 9.23 -83.54 29.91
N LYS A 207 10.08 -84.54 30.20
CA LYS A 207 11.25 -84.84 29.36
C LYS A 207 10.86 -85.29 27.96
N GLN A 208 9.79 -86.09 27.84
CA GLN A 208 9.27 -86.52 26.53
C GLN A 208 8.73 -85.32 25.75
N GLU A 209 7.88 -84.49 26.35
CA GLU A 209 7.32 -83.29 25.70
C GLU A 209 8.42 -82.29 25.29
N ILE A 210 9.45 -82.09 26.13
CA ILE A 210 10.62 -81.27 25.76
C ILE A 210 11.39 -81.90 24.59
N GLY A 211 11.56 -83.23 24.60
CA GLY A 211 12.19 -83.96 23.50
C GLY A 211 11.44 -83.78 22.18
N GLU A 212 10.11 -83.93 22.20
CA GLU A 212 9.23 -83.72 21.04
C GLU A 212 9.28 -82.28 20.52
N MET A 213 9.20 -81.29 21.41
CA MET A 213 9.34 -79.88 21.03
C MET A 213 10.72 -79.60 20.41
N THR A 214 11.78 -80.24 20.91
CA THR A 214 13.15 -80.08 20.38
C THR A 214 13.27 -80.68 18.97
N VAL A 215 12.64 -81.82 18.70
CA VAL A 215 12.60 -82.43 17.36
C VAL A 215 11.80 -81.53 16.40
N LEU A 216 10.63 -81.04 16.81
CA LEU A 216 9.83 -80.12 15.99
C LEU A 216 10.59 -78.83 15.63
N LEU A 217 11.37 -78.28 16.57
CA LEU A 217 12.22 -77.13 16.31
C LEU A 217 13.37 -77.47 15.35
N ARG A 218 14.00 -78.63 15.49
CA ARG A 218 15.05 -79.08 14.56
C ARG A 218 14.49 -79.28 13.15
N ASP A 219 13.39 -80.00 13.00
CA ASP A 219 12.74 -80.21 11.69
C ASP A 219 12.30 -78.88 11.05
N SER A 220 11.82 -77.92 11.87
CA SER A 220 11.47 -76.58 11.38
C SER A 220 12.68 -75.77 10.93
N LEU A 221 13.87 -76.01 11.50
CA LEU A 221 15.11 -75.36 11.07
C LEU A 221 15.67 -76.03 9.82
N GLU A 222 15.69 -77.37 9.75
CA GLU A 222 16.12 -78.11 8.55
C GLU A 222 15.27 -77.74 7.32
N ARG A 223 13.94 -77.63 7.47
CA ARG A 223 13.06 -77.14 6.39
C ARG A 223 13.34 -75.70 5.98
N LYS A 224 13.80 -74.86 6.91
CA LYS A 224 14.22 -73.48 6.57
C LYS A 224 15.52 -73.49 5.78
N ASP A 225 16.48 -74.32 6.17
CA ASP A 225 17.74 -74.47 5.45
C ASP A 225 17.52 -75.04 4.03
N GLU A 226 16.66 -76.06 3.88
CA GLU A 226 16.24 -76.58 2.56
C GLU A 226 15.57 -75.49 1.69
N ALA A 227 14.70 -74.67 2.29
CA ALA A 227 14.06 -73.56 1.57
C ALA A 227 15.09 -72.50 1.15
N ILE A 228 16.08 -72.20 2.00
CA ILE A 228 17.18 -71.28 1.68
C ILE A 228 18.05 -71.84 0.55
N ASP A 229 18.40 -73.12 0.57
CA ASP A 229 19.17 -73.78 -0.50
C ASP A 229 18.41 -73.74 -1.83
N SER A 230 17.08 -73.96 -1.80
CA SER A 230 16.25 -73.85 -3.01
C SER A 230 16.24 -72.43 -3.58
N LEU A 231 16.26 -71.40 -2.71
CA LEU A 231 16.35 -70.00 -3.14
C LEU A 231 17.72 -69.67 -3.73
N TYR A 232 18.82 -70.25 -3.22
CA TYR A 232 20.14 -70.11 -3.83
C TYR A 232 20.21 -70.72 -5.24
N VAL A 233 19.59 -71.88 -5.45
CA VAL A 233 19.49 -72.50 -6.79
C VAL A 233 18.68 -71.61 -7.74
N VAL A 234 17.57 -71.01 -7.26
CA VAL A 234 16.79 -70.04 -8.07
C VAL A 234 17.61 -68.78 -8.37
N ALA A 235 18.36 -68.26 -7.40
CA ALA A 235 19.24 -67.10 -7.59
C ALA A 235 20.34 -67.38 -8.63
N GLU A 236 20.97 -68.55 -8.60
CA GLU A 236 21.97 -68.95 -9.59
C GLU A 236 21.37 -69.12 -10.98
N ARG A 237 20.13 -69.63 -11.09
CA ARG A 237 19.38 -69.66 -12.36
C ARG A 237 19.08 -68.25 -12.87
N MET A 238 18.66 -67.35 -12.00
CA MET A 238 18.41 -65.94 -12.35
C MET A 238 19.69 -65.24 -12.81
N ASP A 239 20.83 -65.45 -12.14
CA ASP A 239 22.13 -64.91 -12.54
C ASP A 239 22.57 -65.44 -13.92
N ARG A 240 22.34 -66.73 -14.19
CA ARG A 240 22.61 -67.32 -15.51
C ARG A 240 21.74 -66.69 -16.60
N ILE A 241 20.45 -66.46 -16.33
CA ILE A 241 19.54 -65.76 -17.24
C ILE A 241 19.99 -64.30 -17.45
N GLN A 242 20.36 -63.60 -16.38
CA GLN A 242 20.80 -62.20 -16.46
C GLN A 242 22.08 -62.07 -17.31
N ARG A 243 23.07 -62.96 -17.14
CA ARG A 243 24.27 -62.98 -18.00
C ARG A 243 23.94 -63.21 -19.49
N LEU A 244 22.96 -64.07 -19.78
CA LEU A 244 22.50 -64.28 -21.16
C LEU A 244 21.81 -63.03 -21.72
N VAL A 245 21.06 -62.30 -20.89
CA VAL A 245 20.41 -61.04 -21.28
C VAL A 245 21.45 -59.94 -21.47
N ASP A 246 22.39 -59.76 -20.54
CA ASP A 246 23.46 -58.75 -20.62
C ASP A 246 24.38 -58.97 -21.83
N SER A 247 24.58 -60.23 -22.25
CA SER A 247 25.34 -60.57 -23.46
C SER A 247 24.70 -60.08 -24.77
N VAL A 248 23.44 -59.64 -24.73
CA VAL A 248 22.76 -58.99 -25.87
C VAL A 248 23.18 -57.52 -26.00
N ASP A 249 23.49 -56.86 -24.89
CA ASP A 249 23.80 -55.42 -24.86
C ASP A 249 25.28 -55.12 -25.17
N GLU A 250 26.21 -56.05 -24.93
CA GLU A 250 27.64 -55.84 -25.22
C GLU A 250 28.02 -55.99 -26.71
N ASP A 251 27.24 -56.74 -27.50
CA ASP A 251 27.53 -57.02 -28.92
C ASP A 251 26.55 -56.30 -29.86
N SER A 252 26.78 -55.00 -30.13
CA SER A 252 25.95 -54.22 -31.08
C SER A 252 26.14 -54.68 -32.53
N THR A 253 25.47 -55.76 -32.95
CA THR A 253 25.39 -56.13 -34.37
C THR A 253 24.35 -55.26 -35.06
N THR A 254 24.78 -54.37 -35.96
CA THR A 254 23.98 -53.37 -36.71
C THR A 254 22.97 -53.96 -37.71
N ASN A 255 22.69 -55.27 -37.63
CA ASN A 255 21.83 -55.98 -38.59
C ASN A 255 20.57 -56.53 -37.89
N PRO A 256 19.37 -56.00 -38.19
CA PRO A 256 18.15 -56.30 -37.42
C PRO A 256 17.72 -57.77 -37.51
N VAL A 257 18.05 -58.48 -38.59
CA VAL A 257 17.71 -59.91 -38.75
C VAL A 257 18.59 -60.80 -37.85
N GLY A 258 19.84 -60.40 -37.59
CA GLY A 258 20.75 -61.13 -36.71
C GLY A 258 20.37 -61.02 -35.23
N MET A 259 19.87 -59.86 -34.80
CA MET A 259 19.34 -59.66 -33.45
C MET A 259 18.14 -60.59 -33.15
N ILE A 260 17.21 -60.72 -34.09
CA ILE A 260 16.01 -61.56 -33.90
C ILE A 260 16.40 -63.04 -33.72
N GLN A 261 17.37 -63.55 -34.49
CA GLN A 261 17.84 -64.93 -34.35
C GLN A 261 18.61 -65.17 -33.04
N LYS A 262 19.38 -64.18 -32.56
CA LYS A 262 20.05 -64.26 -31.25
C LYS A 262 19.03 -64.27 -30.10
N LEU A 263 18.05 -63.38 -30.14
CA LEU A 263 16.95 -63.35 -29.17
C LEU A 263 16.19 -64.68 -29.15
N GLN A 264 15.97 -65.30 -30.31
CA GLN A 264 15.33 -66.61 -30.38
C GLN A 264 16.15 -67.72 -29.70
N ARG A 265 17.48 -67.72 -29.87
CA ARG A 265 18.37 -68.69 -29.20
C ARG A 265 18.45 -68.46 -27.69
N ILE A 266 18.55 -67.20 -27.27
CA ILE A 266 18.58 -66.82 -25.86
C ILE A 266 17.25 -67.17 -25.20
N TRP A 267 16.13 -66.92 -25.86
CA TRP A 267 14.82 -67.33 -25.38
C TRP A 267 14.72 -68.85 -25.21
N GLN A 268 15.30 -69.63 -26.12
CA GLN A 268 15.38 -71.09 -25.99
C GLN A 268 16.26 -71.52 -24.80
N ALA A 269 17.42 -70.88 -24.61
CA ALA A 269 18.30 -71.16 -23.48
C ALA A 269 17.67 -70.78 -22.12
N VAL A 270 16.97 -69.64 -22.05
CA VAL A 270 16.21 -69.25 -20.85
C VAL A 270 15.10 -70.25 -20.55
N LYS A 271 14.42 -70.76 -21.59
CA LYS A 271 13.38 -71.77 -21.43
C LYS A 271 13.94 -73.10 -20.92
N GLU A 272 15.14 -73.48 -21.34
CA GLU A 272 15.84 -74.67 -20.82
C GLU A 272 16.27 -74.47 -19.35
N ILE A 273 16.82 -73.32 -18.98
CA ILE A 273 17.20 -73.00 -17.58
C ILE A 273 15.99 -72.99 -16.64
N LEU A 274 14.82 -72.52 -17.10
CA LEU A 274 13.59 -72.54 -16.33
C LEU A 274 12.96 -73.94 -16.20
N ALA A 275 13.39 -74.91 -17.02
CA ALA A 275 12.90 -76.28 -17.01
C ALA A 275 13.79 -77.24 -16.18
N GLU A 276 15.00 -76.82 -15.80
CA GLU A 276 15.83 -77.47 -14.76
C GLU A 276 15.12 -77.46 -13.40
#